data_AF-A0A392SQK5-F1
#
_entry.id   AF-A0A392SQK5-F1
#
_cell.length_a   1.000
_cell.length_b   1.000
_cell.length_c   1.000
_cell.angle_alpha   90.00
_cell.angle_beta   90.00
_cell.angle_gamma   90.00
#
_symmetry.space_group_name_H-M   'P 1'
#
loop_
_entity.id
_entity.type
_entity.pdbx_description
1 polymer ?
#
loop_
_entity_poly.entity_id
_entity_poly.type
_entity_poly.pdbx_seq_one_letter_code
_entity_poly.pdbx_strand_id
1 'polypeptide(L)'
;MDCQKKIHLSTLTNDETWDLFQKQALISEGSSITVKNLAREISDECKGLPVAIVAVASSLKGKAVVEWKVALDRLRSSKPVNIEK
;
A
#
# COMPACT_ATOMS: atom_id res chain seq x y z
N MET A 1 -9.04 34.04 7.15
CA MET A 1 -8.14 32.88 7.15
C MET A 1 -7.69 32.66 5.72
N ASP A 2 -6.59 33.25 5.33
CA ASP A 2 -6.03 33.09 3.99
C ASP A 2 -5.35 31.72 3.90
N CYS A 3 -5.74 30.91 2.91
CA CYS A 3 -5.11 29.62 2.64
C CYS A 3 -3.67 29.85 2.16
N GLN A 4 -2.71 29.15 2.76
CA GLN A 4 -1.32 29.16 2.26
C GLN A 4 -1.24 28.59 0.83
N LYS A 5 -0.12 28.85 0.15
CA LYS A 5 0.14 28.39 -1.22
C LYS A 5 -0.23 26.91 -1.39
N LYS A 6 -1.12 26.63 -2.35
CA LYS A 6 -1.55 25.27 -2.68
C LYS A 6 -0.38 24.51 -3.33
N ILE A 7 -0.05 23.34 -2.80
CA ILE A 7 0.96 22.44 -3.35
C ILE A 7 0.24 21.19 -3.84
N HIS A 8 0.47 20.82 -5.10
CA HIS A 8 -0.09 19.60 -5.67
C HIS A 8 0.75 18.39 -5.24
N LEU A 9 0.09 17.36 -4.72
CA LEU A 9 0.73 16.10 -4.37
C LEU A 9 0.39 15.07 -5.45
N SER A 10 1.41 14.64 -6.19
CA SER A 10 1.31 13.52 -7.12
C SER A 10 1.33 12.19 -6.37
N THR A 11 0.83 11.14 -7.03
CA THR A 11 1.05 9.76 -6.58
C THR A 11 2.52 9.36 -6.73
N LEU A 12 2.94 8.40 -5.93
CA LEU A 12 4.26 7.79 -6.02
C LEU A 12 4.39 6.92 -7.27
N THR A 13 5.62 6.81 -7.76
CA THR A 13 5.99 5.81 -8.77
C THR A 13 5.93 4.39 -8.19
N ASN A 14 6.01 3.37 -9.05
CA ASN A 14 6.00 1.97 -8.60
C ASN A 14 7.18 1.65 -7.68
N ASP A 15 8.37 2.17 -7.97
CA ASP A 15 9.56 1.94 -7.17
C ASP A 15 9.45 2.63 -5.80
N GLU A 16 9.02 3.90 -5.77
CA GLU A 16 8.77 4.63 -4.52
C GLU A 16 7.67 3.97 -3.67
N THR A 17 6.63 3.45 -4.33
CA THR A 17 5.53 2.71 -3.69
C THR A 17 6.04 1.44 -3.04
N TRP A 18 6.84 0.67 -3.77
CA TRP A 18 7.42 -0.57 -3.28
C TRP A 18 8.37 -0.32 -2.10
N ASP A 19 9.28 0.66 -2.23
CA ASP A 19 10.22 1.04 -1.17
C ASP A 19 9.49 1.48 0.11
N LEU A 20 8.47 2.33 -0.02
CA LEU A 20 7.66 2.77 1.11
C LEU A 20 6.90 1.59 1.76
N PHE A 21 6.33 0.70 0.94
CA PHE A 21 5.62 -0.46 1.44
C PHE A 21 6.54 -1.41 2.22
N GLN A 22 7.71 -1.74 1.68
CA GLN A 22 8.70 -2.59 2.36
C GLN A 22 9.12 -1.98 3.70
N LYS A 23 9.43 -0.68 3.71
CA LYS A 23 9.82 0.04 4.92
C LYS A 23 8.73 -0.01 5.98
N GLN A 24 7.47 0.13 5.59
CA GLN A 24 6.36 0.17 6.54
C GLN A 24 5.95 -1.23 7.05
N ALA A 25 5.95 -2.23 6.16
CA ALA A 25 5.61 -3.61 6.49
C ALA A 25 6.76 -4.40 7.16
N LEU A 26 7.96 -3.81 7.25
CA LEU A 26 9.22 -4.46 7.67
C LEU A 26 9.57 -5.70 6.83
N ILE A 27 9.40 -5.61 5.52
CA ILE A 27 9.79 -6.67 4.60
C ILE A 27 11.28 -6.51 4.28
N SER A 28 12.05 -7.53 4.64
CA SER A 28 13.49 -7.59 4.43
C SER A 28 13.88 -8.80 3.56
N GLU A 29 15.17 -8.93 3.24
CA GLU A 29 15.65 -10.07 2.47
C GLU A 29 15.37 -11.43 3.12
N GLY A 30 15.32 -11.51 4.45
CA GLY A 30 14.99 -12.72 5.19
C GLY A 30 13.49 -13.07 5.21
N SER A 31 12.62 -12.22 4.65
CA SER A 31 11.19 -12.53 4.56
C SER A 31 10.92 -13.64 3.55
N SER A 32 9.90 -14.46 3.82
CA SER A 32 9.49 -15.52 2.88
C SER A 32 9.18 -14.96 1.49
N ILE A 33 9.61 -15.68 0.45
CA ILE A 33 9.31 -15.34 -0.95
C ILE A 33 7.81 -15.14 -1.19
N THR A 34 6.96 -15.89 -0.49
CA THR A 34 5.50 -15.77 -0.60
C THR A 34 5.00 -14.42 -0.08
N VAL A 35 5.55 -13.96 1.05
CA VAL A 35 5.20 -12.64 1.62
C VAL A 35 5.70 -11.53 0.72
N LYS A 36 6.92 -11.63 0.18
CA LYS A 36 7.46 -10.63 -0.76
C LYS A 36 6.59 -10.49 -2.01
N ASN A 37 6.14 -11.60 -2.59
CA ASN A 37 5.27 -11.58 -3.77
C ASN A 37 3.90 -10.96 -3.45
N LEU A 38 3.25 -11.40 -2.37
CA LEU A 38 1.96 -10.85 -1.95
C LEU A 38 2.06 -9.35 -1.64
N ALA A 39 3.13 -8.93 -0.96
CA ALA A 39 3.35 -7.53 -0.65
C ALA A 39 3.45 -6.65 -1.89
N ARG A 40 4.10 -7.14 -2.95
CA ARG A 40 4.21 -6.41 -4.21
C ARG A 40 2.85 -6.28 -4.90
N GLU A 41 2.08 -7.37 -4.98
CA GLU A 41 0.72 -7.33 -5.52
C GLU A 41 -0.19 -6.37 -4.72
N ILE A 42 -0.07 -6.39 -3.39
CA ILE A 42 -0.85 -5.51 -2.51
C ILE A 42 -0.40 -4.04 -2.64
N SER A 43 0.90 -3.77 -2.79
CA SER A 43 1.38 -2.40 -2.99
C SER A 43 0.85 -1.80 -4.29
N ASP A 44 0.70 -2.62 -5.34
CA ASP A 44 0.12 -2.21 -6.62
C ASP A 44 -1.38 -1.88 -6.51
N GLU A 45 -2.09 -2.49 -5.57
CA GLU A 45 -3.49 -2.13 -5.28
C GLU A 45 -3.63 -0.78 -4.54
N CYS A 46 -2.55 -0.25 -3.97
CA CYS A 46 -2.56 1.06 -3.31
C CYS A 46 -2.45 2.24 -4.30
N LYS A 47 -2.23 1.98 -5.61
CA LYS A 47 -2.21 2.96 -6.71
C LYS A 47 -1.33 4.19 -6.45
N GLY A 48 -0.19 3.99 -5.79
CA GLY A 48 0.78 5.05 -5.50
C GLY A 48 0.35 6.09 -4.47
N LEU A 49 -0.75 5.86 -3.73
CA LEU A 49 -1.23 6.79 -2.71
C LEU A 49 -0.49 6.58 -1.38
N PRO A 50 0.34 7.53 -0.90
CA PRO A 50 1.15 7.34 0.32
C PRO A 50 0.33 6.94 1.54
N VAL A 51 -0.86 7.55 1.70
CA VAL A 51 -1.77 7.25 2.83
C VAL A 51 -2.29 5.82 2.78
N ALA A 52 -2.64 5.31 1.61
CA ALA A 52 -3.13 3.94 1.44
C ALA A 52 -1.99 2.93 1.65
N ILE A 53 -0.81 3.19 1.06
CA ILE A 53 0.38 2.37 1.19
C ILE A 53 0.74 2.18 2.67
N VAL A 54 0.86 3.28 3.42
CA VAL A 54 1.24 3.24 4.83
C VAL A 54 0.20 2.50 5.66
N ALA A 55 -1.09 2.77 5.45
CA ALA A 55 -2.17 2.12 6.19
C ALA A 55 -2.19 0.60 5.96
N VAL A 56 -2.15 0.15 4.70
CA VAL A 56 -2.20 -1.27 4.33
C VAL A 56 -0.95 -2.00 4.81
N ALA A 57 0.25 -1.47 4.52
CA ALA A 57 1.51 -2.08 4.93
C ALA A 57 1.62 -2.25 6.45
N SER A 58 1.22 -1.22 7.21
CA SER A 58 1.20 -1.27 8.69
C SER A 58 0.26 -2.34 9.22
N SER A 59 -0.90 -2.52 8.57
CA SER A 59 -1.93 -3.49 8.99
C SER A 59 -1.50 -4.94 8.78
N LEU A 60 -0.60 -5.18 7.81
CA LEU A 60 -0.11 -6.51 7.44
C LEU A 60 1.21 -6.89 8.12
N LYS A 61 1.89 -5.91 8.74
CA LYS A 61 3.13 -6.14 9.48
C LYS A 61 2.93 -7.22 10.56
N GLY A 62 3.79 -8.25 10.52
CA GLY A 62 3.77 -9.36 11.48
C GLY A 62 2.59 -10.33 11.33
N LYS A 63 1.76 -10.17 10.29
CA LYS A 63 0.62 -11.06 10.04
C LYS A 63 1.01 -12.35 9.35
N ALA A 64 0.22 -13.40 9.57
CA ALA A 64 0.43 -14.69 8.93
C ALA A 64 0.09 -14.64 7.43
N VAL A 65 0.76 -15.44 6.59
CA VAL A 65 0.58 -15.45 5.12
C VAL A 65 -0.89 -15.54 4.68
N VAL A 66 -1.73 -16.26 5.44
CA VAL A 66 -3.17 -16.35 5.15
C VAL A 66 -3.87 -14.98 5.20
N GLU A 67 -3.50 -14.12 6.16
CA GLU A 67 -4.07 -12.78 6.28
C GLU A 67 -3.63 -11.88 5.11
N TRP A 68 -2.42 -12.06 4.59
CA TRP A 68 -1.94 -11.36 3.39
C TRP A 68 -2.77 -11.72 2.16
N LYS A 69 -3.07 -13.01 1.95
CA LYS A 69 -3.92 -13.48 0.84
C LYS A 69 -5.33 -12.89 0.95
N VAL A 70 -5.93 -12.97 2.15
CA VAL A 70 -7.26 -12.41 2.41
C VAL A 70 -7.30 -10.91 2.17
N ALA A 71 -6.24 -10.17 2.57
CA ALA A 71 -6.17 -8.74 2.32
C ALA A 71 -6.10 -8.41 0.83
N LEU A 72 -5.28 -9.14 0.06
CA LEU A 72 -5.20 -8.98 -1.39
C LEU A 72 -6.54 -9.22 -2.08
N ASP A 73 -7.23 -10.31 -1.72
CA ASP A 73 -8.56 -10.64 -2.27
C ASP A 73 -9.59 -9.56 -1.93
N ARG A 74 -9.56 -9.02 -0.70
CA ARG A 74 -10.45 -7.92 -0.27
C ARG A 74 -10.17 -6.62 -1.01
N LEU A 75 -8.91 -6.29 -1.23
CA LEU A 75 -8.53 -5.08 -1.98
C LEU A 75 -9.02 -5.17 -3.43
N ARG A 76 -8.81 -6.33 -4.09
CA ARG A 76 -9.26 -6.56 -5.47
C ARG A 76 -10.77 -6.60 -5.64
N SER A 77 -11.49 -7.08 -4.63
CA SER A 77 -12.96 -7.15 -4.65
C SER A 77 -13.64 -5.86 -4.17
N SER A 78 -12.87 -4.90 -3.64
CA SER A 78 -13.42 -3.63 -3.18
C SER A 78 -13.95 -2.82 -4.37
N LYS A 79 -15.15 -2.26 -4.22
CA LYS A 79 -15.70 -1.31 -5.19
C LYS A 79 -15.16 0.07 -4.85
N PRO A 80 -14.50 0.79 -5.77
CA PRO A 80 -14.07 2.14 -5.52
C PRO A 80 -15.31 3.02 -5.25
N VAL A 81 -15.29 3.75 -4.13
CA VAL A 81 -16.28 4.80 -3.90
C VAL A 81 -15.94 5.92 -4.87
N ASN A 82 -16.82 6.17 -5.84
CA ASN A 82 -16.66 7.28 -6.76
C ASN A 82 -16.92 8.58 -6.00
N ILE A 83 -15.85 9.24 -5.55
CA ILE A 83 -15.94 10.57 -4.94
C ILE A 83 -15.84 11.57 -6.08
N GLU A 84 -16.98 12.13 -6.49
CA GLU A 84 -17.01 13.19 -7.49
C GLU A 84 -16.16 14.38 -7.00
N LYS A 85 -15.36 14.94 -7.92
CA LYS A 85 -14.40 16.02 -7.66
C LYS A 85 -15.06 17.39 -7.54
#